data_AF-A0A562WEA0-F1
#
_entry.id   AF-A0A562WEA0-F1
#
_cell.length_a   1.000
_cell.length_b   1.000
_cell.length_c   1.000
_cell.angle_alpha   90.00
_cell.angle_beta   90.00
_cell.angle_gamma   90.00
#
_symmetry.space_group_name_H-M   'P 1'
#
loop_
_entity.id
_entity.type
_entity.pdbx_description
1 polymer ?
#
loop_
_entity_poly.entity_id
_entity_poly.type
_entity_poly.pdbx_seq_one_letter_code
_entity_poly.pdbx_strand_id
1 'polypeptide(L)' 'MGRATARGFGFVDARGPFTGHAVCDEVEWSGTSYPVGESYHPNRNGHLGYANIVETALRL' A
#
# COMPACT_ATOMS: atom_id res chain seq x y z
N MET A 1 12.97 1.77 -5.30
CA MET A 1 13.76 0.52 -5.33
C MET A 1 15.28 0.74 -5.32
N GLY A 2 15.93 1.23 -6.39
CA GLY A 2 17.38 1.11 -6.56
C GLY A 2 18.27 1.71 -5.47
N ARG A 3 17.85 2.82 -4.82
CA ARG A 3 18.59 3.41 -3.69
C ARG A 3 18.51 2.58 -2.41
N ALA A 4 17.37 1.94 -2.15
CA ALA A 4 17.19 1.05 -0.99
C ALA A 4 18.04 -0.22 -1.15
N THR A 5 17.93 -0.86 -2.31
CA THR A 5 18.72 -2.06 -2.64
C THR A 5 20.23 -1.79 -2.62
N ALA A 6 20.68 -0.65 -3.15
CA ALA A 6 22.10 -0.24 -3.10
C ALA A 6 22.63 -0.02 -1.67
N ARG A 7 21.73 0.09 -0.69
CA ARG A 7 22.06 0.21 0.75
C ARG A 7 21.75 -1.08 1.52
N GLY A 8 21.45 -2.19 0.83
CA GLY A 8 21.14 -3.47 1.45
C GLY A 8 19.75 -3.55 2.09
N PHE A 9 18.87 -2.57 1.86
CA PHE A 9 17.50 -2.61 2.36
C PHE A 9 16.57 -3.32 1.39
N GLY A 10 15.63 -4.08 1.95
CA GLY A 10 14.46 -4.58 1.21
C GLY A 10 13.58 -3.42 0.74
N PHE A 11 12.96 -3.58 -0.42
CA PHE A 11 11.99 -2.64 -0.96
C PHE A 11 10.80 -3.41 -1.52
N VAL A 12 9.61 -3.12 -1.02
CA VAL A 12 8.35 -3.68 -1.52
C VAL A 12 7.61 -2.56 -2.24
N ASP A 13 7.22 -2.80 -3.49
CA ASP A 13 6.45 -1.83 -4.28
C ASP A 13 4.94 -2.07 -4.11
N ALA A 14 4.27 -1.20 -3.38
CA ALA A 14 2.82 -1.31 -3.15
C ALA A 14 1.98 -0.88 -4.38
N ARG A 15 2.57 -0.23 -5.39
CA ARG A 15 1.79 0.32 -6.53
C ARG A 15 1.13 -0.77 -7.38
N GLY A 16 1.80 -1.90 -7.57
CA GLY A 16 1.23 -3.05 -8.29
C GLY A 16 -0.01 -3.61 -7.58
N PRO A 17 0.10 -4.04 -6.32
CA PRO A 17 -1.04 -4.52 -5.53
C PRO A 17 -2.21 -3.52 -5.38
N PHE A 18 -1.95 -2.22 -5.46
CA PHE A 18 -2.98 -1.17 -5.39
C PHE A 18 -3.60 -0.80 -6.76
N THR A 19 -3.13 -1.41 -7.86
CA THR A 19 -3.72 -1.18 -9.19
C THR A 19 -5.16 -1.71 -9.22
N GLY A 20 -6.13 -0.88 -9.66
CA GLY A 20 -7.56 -1.19 -9.60
C GLY A 20 -8.22 -0.86 -8.25
N HIS A 21 -7.46 -0.27 -7.33
CA HIS A 21 -7.91 0.18 -6.01
C HIS A 21 -7.48 1.61 -5.67
N ALA A 22 -7.06 2.39 -6.67
CA ALA A 22 -6.68 3.77 -6.52
C ALA A 22 -7.90 4.67 -6.26
N VAL A 23 -7.63 5.96 -6.04
CA VAL A 23 -8.68 6.97 -5.96
C VAL A 23 -9.52 6.93 -7.25
N CYS A 24 -10.84 6.95 -7.10
CA CYS A 24 -11.83 6.84 -8.18
C CYS A 24 -11.96 5.45 -8.87
N ASP A 25 -11.21 4.42 -8.48
CA ASP A 25 -11.48 3.06 -8.95
C ASP A 25 -12.78 2.51 -8.31
N GLU A 26 -13.43 1.52 -8.95
CA GLU A 26 -14.70 0.96 -8.47
C GLU A 26 -14.61 0.42 -7.03
N VAL A 27 -13.46 -0.15 -6.66
CA VAL A 27 -13.18 -0.63 -5.30
C VAL A 27 -11.98 0.13 -4.76
N GLU A 28 -12.19 1.40 -4.41
CA GLU A 28 -11.17 2.28 -3.84
C GLU A 28 -10.65 1.77 -2.47
N TRP A 29 -9.33 1.79 -2.30
CA TRP A 29 -8.67 1.47 -1.03
C TRP A 29 -8.20 2.70 -0.26
N SER A 30 -8.25 3.89 -0.84
CA SER A 30 -7.90 5.16 -0.20
C SER A 30 -8.54 6.31 -0.94
N GLY A 31 -9.13 7.28 -0.24
CA GLY A 31 -9.80 8.43 -0.84
C GLY A 31 -10.02 9.56 0.15
N THR A 32 -10.71 10.62 -0.26
CA THR A 32 -11.11 11.68 0.68
C THR A 32 -12.15 11.13 1.64
N SER A 33 -11.94 11.25 2.95
CA SER A 33 -12.79 10.63 3.97
C SER A 33 -13.07 11.54 5.16
N TYR A 34 -14.05 11.14 5.98
CA TYR A 34 -14.25 11.65 7.34
C TYR A 34 -14.15 10.49 8.34
N PRO A 35 -13.28 10.56 9.36
CA PRO A 35 -12.45 11.70 9.77
C PRO A 35 -11.35 12.07 8.77
N VAL A 36 -11.04 13.38 8.71
CA VAL A 36 -10.11 13.94 7.70
C VAL A 36 -8.70 13.36 7.81
N GLY A 37 -8.28 12.95 9.01
CA GLY A 37 -6.97 12.33 9.24
C GLY A 37 -6.75 11.03 8.47
N GLU A 38 -7.83 10.33 8.12
CA GLU A 38 -7.75 9.08 7.35
C GLU A 38 -7.80 9.32 5.83
N SER A 39 -7.93 10.59 5.40
CA SER A 39 -7.97 10.89 3.96
C SER A 39 -6.68 10.41 3.30
N TYR A 40 -6.82 9.74 2.16
CA TYR A 40 -5.73 9.16 1.38
C TYR A 40 -4.89 8.09 2.12
N HIS A 41 -5.32 7.65 3.29
CA HIS A 41 -4.76 6.47 3.95
C HIS A 41 -5.50 5.21 3.46
N PRO A 42 -4.84 4.05 3.48
CA PRO A 42 -5.52 2.79 3.19
C PRO A 42 -6.69 2.58 4.16
N ASN A 43 -7.86 2.22 3.64
CA ASN A 43 -8.96 1.71 4.45
C ASN A 43 -8.67 0.27 4.91
N ARG A 44 -9.64 -0.39 5.55
CA ARG A 44 -9.47 -1.77 6.03
C ARG A 44 -8.96 -2.74 4.95
N ASN A 45 -9.49 -2.65 3.73
CA ASN A 45 -9.07 -3.54 2.64
C ASN A 45 -7.66 -3.17 2.14
N GLY A 46 -7.37 -1.88 2.04
CA GLY A 46 -6.03 -1.40 1.69
C GLY A 46 -4.95 -1.81 2.71
N HIS A 47 -5.27 -1.79 4.01
CA HIS A 47 -4.37 -2.28 5.06
C HIS A 47 -4.13 -3.79 4.96
N LEU A 48 -5.16 -4.59 4.66
CA LEU A 48 -4.99 -6.02 4.43
C LEU A 48 -4.11 -6.29 3.19
N GLY A 49 -4.34 -5.55 2.10
CA GLY A 49 -3.50 -5.62 0.89
C GLY A 49 -2.04 -5.27 1.18
N TYR A 50 -1.81 -4.21 1.95
CA TYR A 50 -0.47 -3.79 2.38
C TYR A 50 0.19 -4.83 3.30
N ALA A 51 -0.55 -5.39 4.27
CA ALA A 51 -0.03 -6.41 5.17
C ALA A 51 0.42 -7.65 4.39
N ASN A 52 -0.38 -8.13 3.42
CA ASN A 52 -0.03 -9.30 2.62
C ASN A 52 1.31 -9.15 1.87
N ILE A 53 1.57 -7.96 1.32
CA ILE A 53 2.81 -7.73 0.55
C ILE A 53 4.03 -7.52 1.45
N VAL A 54 3.86 -6.91 2.63
CA VAL A 54 4.96 -6.68 3.57
C VAL A 54 5.27 -7.92 4.39
N GLU A 55 4.26 -8.69 4.85
CA GLU A 55 4.48 -9.94 5.57
C GLU A 55 5.32 -10.93 4.75
N THR A 56 5.04 -11.04 3.45
CA THR A 56 5.81 -11.90 2.55
C THR A 56 7.28 -11.49 2.52
N ALA A 57 7.59 -10.19 2.56
CA ALA A 57 8.96 -9.69 2.55
C ALA A 57 9.66 -9.76 3.91
N LEU A 58 8.90 -9.79 5.02
CA LEU A 58 9.43 -9.83 6.39
C LEU A 58 9.64 -11.26 6.92
N ARG A 59 9.02 -12.28 6.30
CA ARG A 59 9.21 -13.70 6.66
C ARG A 59 10.43 -14.34 5.98
N LEU A 60 11.17 -13.59 5.17
CA LEU A 60 12.46 -13.99 4.57
C LEU A 60 13.62 -13.66 5.51
#